data_AF-A0A1Z5KMV5-F1
#
_entry.id   AF-A0A1Z5KMV5-F1
#
_cell.length_a   1.000
_cell.length_b   1.000
_cell.length_c   1.000
_cell.angle_alpha   90.00
_cell.angle_beta   90.00
_cell.angle_gamma   90.00
#
_symmetry.space_group_name_H-M   'P 1'
#
loop_
_entity.id
_entity.type
_entity.pdbx_description
1 polymer ?
#
loop_
_entity_poly.entity_id
_entity_poly.type
_entity_poly.pdbx_seq_one_letter_code
_entity_poly.pdbx_strand_id
1 'polypeptide(L)'
;MNALERIPEEQISPRQRALLPERLALYRLIREQVTRLDEIEWHAYGTFAIWLDNHTIIRVSRNASHDEKYPCFLLYSPCLECVVLGEHEADILETVTFLWSLRGSRSIHLALFEDNTFDFSSLQPKQARAHLECPYGDFFGKGAWNAQQSIVLASRPHPLQLHFATEAFDDVGFAFDDGGTAFVRELENRQSSFGSLGLRSFQIKCPFSRNSFERLLNLELFEKLEIGVLCRKLAKLPFTAKSKTLVYQVSSKTMKPSDFDALDIKLKSLEQTFYLYDEDWAELPMAFLDRTVPLGNLEQLTLRIVNRQRLPFQFSKVVDVARALCRAIHANPT
;
A
#
# COMPACT_ATOMS: atom_id res chain seq x y z
N MET A 1 -12.56 -10.22 -32.13
CA MET A 1 -12.62 -8.83 -32.62
C MET A 1 -11.32 -8.18 -32.21
N ASN A 2 -10.71 -7.36 -33.07
CA ASN A 2 -9.47 -6.69 -32.70
C ASN A 2 -9.82 -5.41 -31.94
N ALA A 3 -9.57 -5.38 -30.63
CA ALA A 3 -9.85 -4.24 -29.76
C ALA A 3 -8.99 -2.99 -30.10
N LEU A 4 -7.93 -3.20 -30.88
CA LEU A 4 -6.96 -2.19 -31.28
C LEU A 4 -6.94 -2.02 -32.80
N GLU A 5 -6.95 -0.77 -33.24
CA GLU A 5 -6.79 -0.39 -34.63
C GLU A 5 -5.47 0.38 -34.81
N ARG A 6 -4.58 -0.09 -35.67
CA ARG A 6 -3.29 0.58 -35.89
C ARG A 6 -3.49 1.93 -36.59
N ILE A 7 -2.91 2.99 -36.04
CA ILE A 7 -2.88 4.32 -36.65
C ILE A 7 -1.68 4.37 -37.62
N PRO A 8 -1.89 4.61 -38.93
CA PRO A 8 -0.78 4.79 -39.88
C PRO A 8 0.13 5.96 -39.49
N GLU A 9 1.43 5.85 -39.75
CA GLU A 9 2.43 6.83 -39.30
C GLU A 9 2.16 8.24 -39.86
N GLU A 10 1.59 8.30 -41.06
CA GLU A 10 1.20 9.52 -41.77
C GLU A 10 0.01 10.21 -41.12
N GLN A 11 -0.81 9.46 -40.36
CA GLN A 11 -1.99 9.96 -39.65
C GLN A 11 -1.68 10.33 -38.20
N ILE A 12 -0.48 10.04 -37.68
CA ILE A 12 -0.09 10.42 -36.32
C ILE A 12 0.10 11.94 -36.26
N SER A 13 -0.79 12.60 -35.51
CA SER A 13 -0.79 14.05 -35.30
C SER A 13 0.45 14.54 -34.53
N PRO A 14 0.82 15.83 -34.65
CA PRO A 14 1.92 16.40 -33.88
C PRO A 14 1.77 16.23 -32.36
N ARG A 15 0.54 16.31 -31.83
CA ARG A 15 0.25 16.12 -30.41
C ARG A 15 0.53 14.69 -29.96
N GLN A 16 0.06 13.70 -30.73
CA GLN A 16 0.38 12.30 -30.46
C GLN A 16 1.88 12.05 -30.49
N ARG A 17 2.62 12.64 -31.45
CA ARG A 17 4.09 12.53 -31.50
C ARG A 17 4.77 13.15 -30.30
N ALA A 18 4.25 14.27 -29.77
CA ALA A 18 4.82 14.93 -28.59
C ALA A 18 4.70 14.07 -27.32
N LEU A 19 3.63 13.29 -27.20
CA LEU A 19 3.41 12.35 -26.09
C LEU A 19 4.09 10.98 -26.32
N LEU A 20 4.59 10.70 -27.52
CA LEU A 20 5.31 9.48 -27.85
C LEU A 20 6.82 9.69 -27.70
N PRO A 21 7.48 9.15 -26.66
CA PRO A 21 8.91 9.35 -26.45
C PRO A 21 9.79 8.68 -27.51
N GLU A 22 9.24 7.69 -28.25
CA GLU A 22 9.95 6.87 -29.22
C GLU A 22 9.06 6.61 -30.46
N ARG A 23 9.63 6.11 -31.56
CA ARG A 23 8.87 5.64 -32.74
C ARG A 23 8.16 4.32 -32.46
N LEU A 24 7.21 4.34 -31.54
CA LEU A 24 6.37 3.20 -31.18
C LEU A 24 5.20 3.07 -32.16
N ALA A 25 4.78 1.83 -32.42
CA ALA A 25 3.53 1.59 -33.11
C ALA A 25 2.37 2.14 -32.26
N LEU A 26 1.58 3.04 -32.84
CA LEU A 26 0.43 3.66 -32.19
C LEU A 26 -0.86 2.97 -32.64
N TYR A 27 -1.69 2.61 -31.68
CA TYR A 27 -3.00 2.01 -31.89
C TYR A 27 -4.08 2.90 -31.29
N ARG A 28 -5.30 2.82 -31.82
CA ARG A 28 -6.51 3.39 -31.22
C ARG A 28 -7.28 2.27 -30.52
N LEU A 29 -7.70 2.51 -29.28
CA LEU A 29 -8.61 1.60 -28.58
C LEU A 29 -10.04 1.86 -29.02
N ILE A 30 -10.78 0.80 -29.37
CA ILE A 30 -12.22 0.90 -29.62
C ILE A 30 -12.94 0.68 -28.29
N ARG A 31 -13.10 1.76 -27.50
CA ARG A 31 -13.47 1.73 -26.08
C ARG A 31 -14.79 0.98 -25.82
N GLU A 32 -15.79 1.14 -26.70
CA GLU A 32 -17.11 0.50 -26.56
C GLU A 32 -17.06 -1.03 -26.65
N GLN A 33 -15.96 -1.58 -27.17
CA GLN A 33 -15.79 -3.02 -27.37
C GLN A 33 -14.96 -3.67 -26.25
N VAL A 34 -14.39 -2.90 -25.32
CA VAL A 34 -13.47 -3.41 -24.30
C VAL A 34 -14.09 -3.26 -22.92
N THR A 35 -14.44 -4.40 -22.33
CA THR A 35 -14.97 -4.52 -20.97
C THR A 35 -14.05 -5.34 -20.06
N ARG A 36 -13.08 -6.05 -20.64
CA ARG A 36 -12.12 -6.90 -19.93
C ARG A 36 -10.70 -6.64 -20.39
N LEU A 37 -9.75 -6.81 -19.48
CA LEU A 37 -8.32 -6.66 -19.82
C LEU A 37 -7.83 -7.72 -20.82
N ASP A 38 -8.42 -8.92 -20.84
CA ASP A 38 -7.99 -10.01 -21.73
C ASP A 38 -8.61 -9.97 -23.14
N GLU A 39 -9.44 -8.96 -23.44
CA GLU A 39 -9.89 -8.67 -24.81
C GLU A 39 -8.82 -7.97 -25.63
N ILE A 40 -7.78 -7.45 -24.98
CA ILE A 40 -6.60 -6.85 -25.62
C ILE A 40 -5.49 -7.90 -25.66
N GLU A 41 -5.00 -8.22 -26.86
CA GLU A 41 -3.87 -9.14 -27.06
C GLU A 41 -2.53 -8.46 -26.73
N TRP A 42 -2.30 -8.11 -25.46
CA TRP A 42 -1.12 -7.33 -25.02
C TRP A 42 0.22 -7.86 -25.52
N HIS A 43 0.33 -9.17 -25.74
CA HIS A 43 1.56 -9.83 -26.19
C HIS A 43 1.86 -9.68 -27.68
N ALA A 44 0.83 -9.52 -28.52
CA ALA A 44 0.99 -9.61 -29.97
C ALA A 44 1.80 -8.43 -30.54
N TYR A 45 1.92 -7.34 -29.77
CA TYR A 45 2.36 -6.04 -30.27
C TYR A 45 3.77 -5.62 -29.79
N GLY A 46 4.43 -6.39 -28.92
CA GLY A 46 5.75 -6.03 -28.39
C GLY A 46 5.70 -4.78 -27.51
N THR A 47 6.49 -3.75 -27.85
CA THR A 47 6.40 -2.41 -27.24
C THR A 47 5.55 -1.52 -28.14
N PHE A 48 4.47 -0.97 -27.61
CA PHE A 48 3.51 -0.18 -28.39
C PHE A 48 2.82 0.87 -27.52
N ALA A 49 2.01 1.70 -28.16
CA ALA A 49 1.23 2.74 -27.51
C ALA A 49 -0.23 2.67 -27.95
N ILE A 50 -1.14 3.00 -27.04
CA ILE A 50 -2.59 3.07 -27.29
C ILE A 50 -3.03 4.52 -27.07
N TRP A 51 -3.50 5.17 -28.13
CA TRP A 51 -4.15 6.48 -28.10
C TRP A 51 -5.62 6.33 -27.70
N LEU A 52 -6.07 7.19 -26.80
CA LEU A 52 -7.45 7.30 -26.35
C LEU A 52 -8.06 8.64 -26.76
N ASP A 53 -9.38 8.68 -26.89
CA ASP A 53 -10.11 9.86 -27.37
C ASP A 53 -10.02 11.07 -26.42
N ASN A 54 -9.75 10.84 -25.14
CA ASN A 54 -9.48 11.88 -24.15
C ASN A 54 -8.03 12.40 -24.17
N HIS A 55 -7.32 12.17 -25.29
CA HIS A 55 -5.99 12.70 -25.53
C HIS A 55 -4.87 12.17 -24.62
N THR A 56 -5.05 10.97 -24.10
CA THR A 56 -4.02 10.24 -23.35
C THR A 56 -3.41 9.12 -24.18
N ILE A 57 -2.24 8.66 -23.75
CA ILE A 57 -1.56 7.49 -24.30
C ILE A 57 -1.31 6.48 -23.19
N ILE A 58 -1.65 5.22 -23.43
CA ILE A 58 -1.14 4.10 -22.64
C ILE A 58 0.08 3.55 -23.36
N ARG A 59 1.28 3.78 -22.82
CA ARG A 59 2.51 3.15 -23.30
C ARG A 59 2.64 1.78 -22.65
N VAL A 60 2.78 0.74 -23.47
CA VAL A 60 2.94 -0.65 -23.00
C VAL A 60 4.33 -1.14 -23.39
N SER A 61 5.10 -1.60 -22.40
CA SER A 61 6.46 -2.12 -22.65
C SER A 61 6.86 -3.15 -21.60
N ARG A 62 7.94 -3.90 -21.86
CA ARG A 62 8.50 -4.83 -20.86
C ARG A 62 9.37 -4.15 -19.81
N ASN A 63 9.95 -3.01 -20.16
CA ASN A 63 10.88 -2.23 -19.34
C ASN A 63 10.58 -0.74 -19.59
N ALA A 64 9.52 -0.21 -18.99
CA ALA A 64 9.28 1.22 -19.07
C ALA A 64 10.31 1.91 -18.16
N SER A 65 11.00 2.91 -18.69
CA SER A 65 11.69 3.86 -17.82
C SER A 65 10.62 4.53 -16.96
N HIS A 66 10.68 4.33 -15.64
CA HIS A 66 9.75 4.98 -14.72
C HIS A 66 10.02 6.49 -14.75
N ASP A 67 9.11 7.23 -15.38
CA ASP A 67 9.01 8.67 -15.17
C ASP A 67 8.06 8.87 -14.00
N GLU A 68 8.58 9.44 -12.91
CA GLU A 68 7.88 9.70 -11.65
C GLU A 68 6.60 10.56 -11.81
N LYS A 69 6.39 11.18 -12.98
CA LYS A 69 5.26 12.07 -13.20
C LYS A 69 3.97 11.38 -13.61
N TYR A 70 4.01 10.10 -13.98
CA TYR A 70 2.88 9.43 -14.60
C TYR A 70 2.51 8.14 -13.90
N PRO A 71 1.21 7.81 -13.81
CA PRO A 71 0.81 6.58 -13.15
C PRO A 71 1.25 5.39 -14.00
N CYS A 72 1.97 4.49 -13.34
CA CYS A 72 2.46 3.24 -13.91
C CYS A 72 1.69 2.06 -13.32
N PHE A 73 1.30 1.13 -14.18
CA PHE A 73 0.63 -0.11 -13.82
C PHE A 73 1.43 -1.30 -14.31
N LEU A 74 1.43 -2.36 -13.51
CA LEU A 74 1.92 -3.66 -13.92
C LEU A 74 0.73 -4.52 -14.34
N LEU A 75 0.77 -4.99 -15.59
CA LEU A 75 -0.01 -6.14 -16.01
C LEU A 75 0.78 -7.40 -15.62
N TYR A 76 0.16 -8.29 -14.85
CA TYR A 76 0.77 -9.57 -14.50
C TYR A 76 0.44 -10.63 -15.56
N SER A 77 1.45 -11.39 -16.01
CA SER A 77 1.35 -12.48 -16.99
C SER A 77 0.73 -12.06 -18.35
N PRO A 78 1.51 -11.37 -19.20
CA PRO A 78 2.95 -11.13 -19.12
C PRO A 78 3.26 -9.97 -18.19
N CYS A 79 4.46 -9.93 -17.62
CA CYS A 79 4.97 -8.75 -16.91
C CYS A 79 5.13 -7.60 -17.93
N LEU A 80 4.12 -6.75 -18.05
CA LEU A 80 4.12 -5.56 -18.91
C LEU A 80 3.83 -4.33 -18.07
N GLU A 81 4.63 -3.30 -18.26
CA GLU A 81 4.46 -2.01 -17.65
C GLU A 81 3.66 -1.10 -18.57
N CYS A 82 2.59 -0.54 -18.01
CA CYS A 82 1.66 0.36 -18.66
C CYS A 82 1.79 1.74 -18.02
N VAL A 83 2.28 2.73 -18.76
CA VAL A 83 2.38 4.12 -18.29
C VAL A 83 1.30 4.95 -18.99
N VAL A 84 0.49 5.68 -18.22
CA VAL A 84 -0.54 6.56 -18.77
C VAL A 84 0.02 7.98 -18.88
N LEU A 85 0.20 8.45 -20.11
CA LEU A 85 0.72 9.76 -20.45
C LEU A 85 -0.43 10.68 -20.86
N GLY A 86 -0.33 11.95 -20.49
CA GLY A 86 -1.31 12.98 -20.88
C GLY A 86 -0.82 14.38 -20.53
N GLU A 87 -1.47 15.39 -21.09
CA GLU A 87 -1.15 16.80 -20.81
C GLU A 87 -1.88 17.32 -19.56
N HIS A 88 -3.04 16.73 -19.24
CA HIS A 88 -3.89 17.13 -18.13
C HIS A 88 -4.12 15.96 -17.18
N GLU A 89 -3.96 16.23 -15.90
CA GLU A 89 -4.12 15.25 -14.83
C GLU A 89 -5.52 14.62 -14.79
N ALA A 90 -6.56 15.42 -15.08
CA ALA A 90 -7.93 14.94 -15.15
C ALA A 90 -8.13 13.86 -16.23
N ASP A 91 -7.52 14.04 -17.41
CA ASP A 91 -7.60 13.08 -18.53
C ASP A 91 -6.81 11.80 -18.20
N ILE A 92 -5.66 11.94 -17.55
CA ILE A 92 -4.86 10.82 -17.03
C ILE A 92 -5.70 10.01 -16.03
N LEU A 93 -6.32 10.68 -15.04
CA LEU A 93 -7.16 10.02 -14.05
C LEU A 93 -8.42 9.38 -14.65
N GLU A 94 -9.04 9.97 -15.67
CA GLU A 94 -10.14 9.34 -16.39
C GLU A 94 -9.68 8.03 -17.04
N THR A 95 -8.50 8.04 -17.64
CA THR A 95 -7.90 6.85 -18.28
C THR A 95 -7.55 5.78 -17.27
N VAL A 96 -6.94 6.15 -16.14
CA VAL A 96 -6.68 5.25 -15.02
C VAL A 96 -7.98 4.64 -14.48
N THR A 97 -9.01 5.47 -14.32
CA THR A 97 -10.35 5.03 -13.87
C THR A 97 -10.97 4.05 -14.86
N PHE A 98 -10.81 4.31 -16.16
CA PHE A 98 -11.24 3.39 -17.21
C PHE A 98 -10.53 2.04 -17.07
N LEU A 99 -9.21 2.03 -16.90
CA LEU A 99 -8.44 0.80 -16.70
C LEU A 99 -8.88 0.01 -15.45
N TRP A 100 -9.16 0.69 -14.33
CA TRP A 100 -9.72 0.05 -13.13
C TRP A 100 -11.13 -0.52 -13.33
N SER A 101 -11.92 0.10 -14.22
CA SER A 101 -13.28 -0.39 -14.52
C SER A 101 -13.28 -1.66 -15.39
N LEU A 102 -12.17 -1.96 -16.06
CA LEU A 102 -12.05 -3.17 -16.87
C LEU A 102 -12.00 -4.39 -15.95
N ARG A 103 -12.83 -5.39 -16.26
CA ARG A 103 -12.82 -6.62 -15.50
C ARG A 103 -11.50 -7.35 -15.74
N GLY A 104 -10.79 -7.65 -14.65
CA GLY A 104 -9.64 -8.53 -14.71
C GLY A 104 -10.03 -9.93 -15.18
N SER A 105 -9.09 -10.62 -15.80
CA SER A 105 -9.18 -12.06 -16.01
C SER A 105 -8.36 -12.77 -14.93
N ARG A 106 -8.48 -14.10 -14.85
CA ARG A 106 -7.60 -14.88 -13.96
C ARG A 106 -6.12 -14.79 -14.35
N SER A 107 -5.82 -14.39 -15.58
CA SER A 107 -4.47 -14.38 -16.14
C SER A 107 -3.85 -12.99 -16.25
N ILE A 108 -4.65 -11.91 -16.11
CA ILE A 108 -4.17 -10.53 -16.23
C ILE A 108 -4.67 -9.73 -15.04
N HIS A 109 -3.73 -9.24 -14.24
CA HIS A 109 -3.98 -8.39 -13.09
C HIS A 109 -3.37 -7.02 -13.33
N LEU A 110 -4.12 -5.96 -13.08
CA LEU A 110 -3.65 -4.59 -13.13
C LEU A 110 -3.32 -4.15 -11.70
N ALA A 111 -2.05 -3.98 -11.38
CA ALA A 111 -1.63 -3.38 -10.12
C ALA A 111 -0.97 -2.04 -10.38
N LEU A 112 -1.13 -1.10 -9.46
CA LEU A 112 -0.26 0.07 -9.43
C LEU A 112 1.16 -0.39 -9.14
N PHE A 113 2.13 0.19 -9.83
CA PHE A 113 3.53 -0.05 -9.55
C PHE A 113 3.87 0.43 -8.12
N GLU A 114 4.67 -0.33 -7.36
CA GLU A 114 4.93 -0.01 -5.95
C GLU A 114 5.64 1.34 -5.78
N ASP A 115 6.51 1.69 -6.73
CA ASP A 115 7.25 2.97 -6.77
C ASP A 115 6.50 4.05 -7.59
N ASN A 116 5.17 3.98 -7.63
CA ASN A 116 4.36 4.98 -8.33
C ASN A 116 4.23 6.24 -7.47
N THR A 117 4.93 7.28 -7.92
CA THR A 117 4.99 8.60 -7.30
C THR A 117 3.86 9.54 -7.71
N PHE A 118 2.94 9.10 -8.59
CA PHE A 118 1.81 9.91 -9.05
C PHE A 118 0.91 10.30 -7.86
N ASP A 119 0.58 11.58 -7.76
CA ASP A 119 -0.28 12.09 -6.70
C ASP A 119 -1.76 11.80 -7.02
N PHE A 120 -2.39 10.94 -6.22
CA PHE A 120 -3.80 10.61 -6.35
C PHE A 120 -4.74 11.54 -5.57
N SER A 121 -4.24 12.67 -5.04
CA SER A 121 -5.03 13.65 -4.27
C SER A 121 -6.21 14.24 -5.05
N SER A 122 -6.12 14.31 -6.38
CA SER A 122 -7.17 14.85 -7.25
C SER A 122 -8.25 13.85 -7.66
N LEU A 123 -8.16 12.58 -7.22
CA LEU A 123 -9.17 11.56 -7.49
C LEU A 123 -10.55 12.02 -7.06
N GLN A 124 -11.48 12.09 -7.99
CA GLN A 124 -12.87 12.36 -7.65
C GLN A 124 -13.48 11.19 -6.88
N PRO A 125 -14.49 11.41 -6.02
CA PRO A 125 -15.16 10.34 -5.27
C PRO A 125 -15.61 9.14 -6.11
N LYS A 126 -16.06 9.38 -7.36
CA LYS A 126 -16.43 8.33 -8.32
C LYS A 126 -15.23 7.51 -8.79
N GLN A 127 -14.07 8.16 -9.00
CA GLN A 127 -12.84 7.50 -9.44
C GLN A 127 -12.21 6.70 -8.30
N ALA A 128 -12.18 7.25 -7.08
CA ALA A 128 -11.75 6.53 -5.87
C ALA A 128 -12.60 5.28 -5.63
N ARG A 129 -13.91 5.35 -5.87
CA ARG A 129 -14.80 4.19 -5.81
C ARG A 129 -14.45 3.13 -6.85
N ALA A 130 -14.21 3.55 -8.10
CA ALA A 130 -13.85 2.63 -9.18
C ALA A 130 -12.53 1.90 -8.87
N HIS A 131 -11.54 2.59 -8.29
CA HIS A 131 -10.31 1.97 -7.80
C HIS A 131 -10.60 0.85 -6.79
N LEU A 132 -11.41 1.13 -5.76
CA LEU A 132 -11.76 0.16 -4.74
C LEU A 132 -12.61 -1.01 -5.23
N GLU A 133 -13.27 -0.86 -6.38
CA GLU A 133 -14.03 -1.93 -7.02
C GLU A 133 -13.15 -2.79 -7.93
N CYS A 134 -11.93 -2.35 -8.22
CA CYS A 134 -10.93 -3.16 -8.88
C CYS A 134 -10.51 -4.30 -7.93
N PRO A 135 -10.53 -5.57 -8.37
CA PRO A 135 -10.11 -6.72 -7.55
C PRO A 135 -8.66 -6.65 -7.03
N TYR A 136 -7.87 -5.71 -7.53
CA TYR A 136 -6.46 -5.49 -7.21
C TYR A 136 -6.22 -4.07 -6.66
N GLY A 137 -7.28 -3.35 -6.31
CA GLY A 137 -7.27 -1.99 -5.77
C GLY A 137 -6.89 -1.91 -4.30
N ASP A 138 -5.91 -2.70 -3.88
CA ASP A 138 -5.50 -2.81 -2.49
C ASP A 138 -4.49 -1.72 -2.09
N PHE A 139 -4.07 -0.89 -3.03
CA PHE A 139 -2.93 0.01 -2.87
C PHE A 139 -3.25 1.42 -3.35
N PHE A 140 -3.07 2.40 -2.47
CA PHE A 140 -2.98 3.81 -2.86
C PHE A 140 -1.54 4.30 -2.72
N GLY A 141 -1.08 4.99 -3.77
CA GLY A 141 0.23 5.64 -3.80
C GLY A 141 0.25 6.94 -3.01
N LYS A 142 1.14 7.86 -3.42
CA LYS A 142 1.32 9.17 -2.80
C LYS A 142 0.06 10.04 -2.92
N GLY A 143 -0.07 10.97 -1.98
CA GLY A 143 -1.07 12.05 -2.06
C GLY A 143 -1.72 12.41 -0.74
N ALA A 144 -2.34 13.59 -0.73
CA ALA A 144 -3.11 14.08 0.39
C ALA A 144 -4.62 13.90 0.11
N TRP A 145 -5.26 13.06 0.90
CA TRP A 145 -6.65 12.68 0.70
C TRP A 145 -7.58 13.57 1.51
N ASN A 146 -8.57 14.14 0.82
CA ASN A 146 -9.57 14.99 1.44
C ASN A 146 -10.64 14.16 2.17
N ALA A 147 -11.51 14.86 2.90
CA ALA A 147 -12.57 14.24 3.68
C ALA A 147 -13.57 13.44 2.81
N GLN A 148 -13.90 13.90 1.60
CA GLN A 148 -14.86 13.21 0.73
C GLN A 148 -14.32 11.87 0.21
N GLN A 149 -13.06 11.84 -0.21
CA GLN A 149 -12.37 10.61 -0.61
C GLN A 149 -12.31 9.63 0.56
N SER A 150 -11.94 10.13 1.75
CA SER A 150 -11.89 9.34 2.99
C SER A 150 -13.23 8.69 3.34
N ILE A 151 -14.34 9.42 3.16
CA ILE A 151 -15.70 8.90 3.37
C ILE A 151 -16.00 7.76 2.38
N VAL A 152 -15.65 7.92 1.10
CA VAL A 152 -15.84 6.87 0.09
C VAL A 152 -15.12 5.58 0.47
N LEU A 153 -13.90 5.68 1.02
CA LEU A 153 -13.14 4.52 1.49
C LEU A 153 -13.82 3.84 2.69
N ALA A 154 -14.09 4.62 3.73
CA ALA A 154 -14.53 4.11 5.02
C ALA A 154 -15.99 3.62 5.01
N SER A 155 -16.83 4.09 4.09
CA SER A 155 -18.27 3.75 4.03
C SER A 155 -18.60 2.48 3.23
N ARG A 156 -17.61 1.78 2.65
CA ARG A 156 -17.87 0.61 1.80
C ARG A 156 -18.51 -0.54 2.59
N PRO A 157 -19.64 -1.12 2.17
CA PRO A 157 -20.37 -2.10 2.99
C PRO A 157 -19.61 -3.43 3.18
N HIS A 158 -18.74 -3.78 2.23
CA HIS A 158 -17.95 -5.01 2.25
C HIS A 158 -16.56 -4.78 2.86
N PRO A 159 -15.95 -5.81 3.48
CA PRO A 159 -14.56 -5.76 3.91
C PRO A 159 -13.62 -5.42 2.74
N LEU A 160 -12.63 -4.59 3.02
CA LEU A 160 -11.59 -4.17 2.09
C LEU A 160 -10.22 -4.68 2.57
N GLN A 161 -9.27 -4.78 1.65
CA GLN A 161 -7.84 -4.90 1.98
C GLN A 161 -7.18 -3.62 1.49
N LEU A 162 -7.01 -2.67 2.39
CA LEU A 162 -6.57 -1.33 2.03
C LEU A 162 -5.16 -1.09 2.57
N HIS A 163 -4.21 -0.82 1.69
CA HIS A 163 -2.84 -0.49 2.04
C HIS A 163 -2.49 0.91 1.53
N PHE A 164 -2.10 1.77 2.47
CA PHE A 164 -1.45 3.03 2.19
C PHE A 164 0.06 2.81 2.31
N ALA A 165 0.79 3.04 1.23
CA ALA A 165 2.23 3.01 1.26
C ALA A 165 2.79 4.43 1.26
N THR A 166 3.83 4.63 2.07
CA THR A 166 4.75 5.74 1.89
C THR A 166 6.07 5.14 1.42
N GLU A 167 6.58 5.62 0.29
CA GLU A 167 7.86 5.19 -0.22
C GLU A 167 8.97 5.44 0.80
N ALA A 168 9.99 4.59 0.77
CA ALA A 168 11.02 4.54 1.81
C ALA A 168 11.99 5.74 1.81
N PHE A 169 11.98 6.57 0.76
CA PHE A 169 13.06 7.54 0.50
C PHE A 169 12.63 9.00 0.33
N ASP A 170 11.35 9.27 0.08
CA ASP A 170 10.86 10.65 -0.06
C ASP A 170 10.19 11.15 1.22
N ASP A 171 10.17 12.47 1.42
CA ASP A 171 9.50 13.13 2.54
C ASP A 171 7.97 13.28 2.35
N VAL A 172 7.44 12.94 1.16
CA VAL A 172 6.05 13.16 0.78
C VAL A 172 5.33 11.81 0.65
N GLY A 173 4.84 11.30 1.78
CA GLY A 173 4.00 10.10 1.83
C GLY A 173 2.51 10.41 1.70
N PHE A 174 1.69 9.35 1.74
CA PHE A 174 0.24 9.45 1.90
C PHE A 174 -0.14 10.19 3.19
N ALA A 175 -1.13 11.08 3.13
CA ALA A 175 -1.69 11.77 4.28
C ALA A 175 -3.20 12.03 4.11
N PHE A 176 -3.90 12.22 5.23
CA PHE A 176 -5.26 12.77 5.21
C PHE A 176 -5.21 14.27 5.50
N ASP A 177 -5.86 15.08 4.66
CA ASP A 177 -5.90 16.54 4.83
C ASP A 177 -6.54 16.97 6.16
N ASP A 178 -7.53 16.20 6.62
CA ASP A 178 -8.24 16.43 7.88
C ASP A 178 -7.65 15.62 9.06
N GLY A 179 -6.44 15.10 8.89
CA GLY A 179 -5.78 14.22 9.86
C GLY A 179 -6.52 12.90 10.09
N GLY A 180 -7.32 12.45 9.11
CA GLY A 180 -8.05 11.18 9.10
C GLY A 180 -9.35 11.24 9.92
N THR A 181 -9.85 12.43 10.20
CA THR A 181 -11.03 12.64 11.06
C THR A 181 -12.29 12.06 10.41
N ALA A 182 -12.53 12.37 9.13
CA ALA A 182 -13.67 11.84 8.38
C ALA A 182 -13.57 10.32 8.20
N PHE A 183 -12.38 9.81 7.89
CA PHE A 183 -12.14 8.37 7.75
C PHE A 183 -12.53 7.62 9.03
N VAL A 184 -11.99 8.03 10.18
CA VAL A 184 -12.25 7.36 11.47
C VAL A 184 -13.71 7.51 11.90
N ARG A 185 -14.33 8.67 11.68
CA ARG A 185 -15.75 8.90 12.01
C ARG A 185 -16.66 7.96 11.21
N GLU A 186 -16.38 7.76 9.92
CA GLU A 186 -17.15 6.81 9.11
C GLU A 186 -16.92 5.37 9.56
N LEU A 187 -15.70 5.00 9.93
CA LEU A 187 -15.42 3.68 10.50
C LEU A 187 -16.18 3.43 11.80
N GLU A 188 -16.24 4.40 12.71
CA GLU A 188 -17.00 4.30 13.97
C GLU A 188 -18.50 3.99 13.76
N ASN A 189 -19.07 4.41 12.64
CA ASN A 189 -20.49 4.16 12.32
C ASN A 189 -20.73 2.78 11.70
N ARG A 190 -19.67 2.05 11.31
CA ARG A 190 -19.81 0.74 10.66
C ARG A 190 -20.32 -0.32 11.63
N GLN A 191 -21.18 -1.19 11.10
CA GLN A 191 -21.66 -2.38 11.81
C GLN A 191 -20.96 -3.66 11.32
N SER A 192 -20.28 -3.60 10.17
CA SER A 192 -19.52 -4.71 9.59
C SER A 192 -18.02 -4.50 9.75
N SER A 193 -17.27 -5.60 9.78
CA SER A 193 -15.80 -5.60 9.73
C SER A 193 -15.30 -4.76 8.55
N PHE A 194 -14.22 -4.03 8.76
CA PHE A 194 -13.52 -3.29 7.70
C PHE A 194 -12.63 -4.22 6.87
N GLY A 195 -12.21 -5.37 7.43
CA GLY A 195 -11.21 -6.23 6.81
C GLY A 195 -9.80 -5.86 7.25
N SER A 196 -8.94 -5.51 6.30
CA SER A 196 -7.52 -5.21 6.55
C SER A 196 -7.18 -3.76 6.23
N LEU A 197 -6.46 -3.10 7.13
CA LEU A 197 -5.91 -1.77 6.93
C LEU A 197 -4.39 -1.81 7.13
N GLY A 198 -3.63 -1.37 6.14
CA GLY A 198 -2.18 -1.23 6.18
C GLY A 198 -1.76 0.23 6.09
N LEU A 199 -0.97 0.67 7.06
CA LEU A 199 -0.32 1.98 7.14
C LEU A 199 1.18 1.73 7.06
N ARG A 200 1.65 1.35 5.87
CA ARG A 200 3.08 1.09 5.64
C ARG A 200 3.79 2.42 5.51
N SER A 201 4.17 2.98 6.67
CA SER A 201 5.04 4.14 6.71
C SER A 201 6.46 3.75 7.09
N PHE A 202 7.41 4.02 6.20
CA PHE A 202 8.83 4.09 6.57
C PHE A 202 9.21 5.47 7.09
N GLN A 203 8.32 6.45 6.90
CA GLN A 203 8.46 7.79 7.43
C GLN A 203 7.98 7.87 8.87
N ILE A 204 8.62 8.75 9.64
CA ILE A 204 8.29 9.04 11.04
C ILE A 204 6.87 9.63 11.19
N LYS A 205 6.27 10.15 10.12
CA LYS A 205 4.97 10.83 10.14
C LYS A 205 3.83 9.82 9.94
N CYS A 206 2.87 9.85 10.87
CA CYS A 206 1.61 9.12 10.75
C CYS A 206 0.65 9.88 9.83
N PRO A 207 -0.11 9.21 8.94
CA PRO A 207 -1.10 9.89 8.10
C PRO A 207 -2.30 10.42 8.90
N PHE A 208 -2.44 10.00 10.16
CA PHE A 208 -3.48 10.44 11.08
C PHE A 208 -2.96 11.49 12.05
N SER A 209 -3.86 12.40 12.46
CA SER A 209 -3.66 13.16 13.69
C SER A 209 -3.57 12.19 14.88
N ARG A 210 -2.93 12.61 15.97
CA ARG A 210 -2.83 11.77 17.18
C ARG A 210 -4.21 11.30 17.69
N ASN A 211 -5.19 12.21 17.75
CA ASN A 211 -6.53 11.89 18.22
C ASN A 211 -7.22 10.87 17.30
N SER A 212 -7.21 11.10 15.99
CA SER A 212 -7.79 10.17 15.02
C SER A 212 -7.10 8.80 15.08
N PHE A 213 -5.78 8.75 15.26
CA PHE A 213 -5.04 7.50 15.39
C PHE A 213 -5.39 6.72 16.66
N GLU A 214 -5.47 7.40 17.81
CA GLU A 214 -5.90 6.77 19.07
C GLU A 214 -7.33 6.23 18.96
N ARG A 215 -8.24 6.97 18.31
CA ARG A 215 -9.61 6.48 18.03
C ARG A 215 -9.61 5.27 17.10
N LEU A 216 -8.84 5.30 16.00
CA LEU A 216 -8.69 4.20 15.06
C LEU A 216 -8.27 2.90 15.76
N LEU A 217 -7.27 2.97 16.64
CA LEU A 217 -6.75 1.81 17.37
C LEU A 217 -7.78 1.20 18.34
N ASN A 218 -8.75 1.99 18.80
CA ASN A 218 -9.81 1.53 19.70
C ASN A 218 -11.00 0.89 18.98
N LEU A 219 -10.99 0.80 17.64
CA LEU A 219 -12.06 0.18 16.87
C LEU A 219 -11.89 -1.35 16.78
N GLU A 220 -12.94 -2.09 17.13
CA GLU A 220 -13.03 -3.55 17.04
C GLU A 220 -13.51 -4.00 15.64
N LEU A 221 -12.97 -3.40 14.58
CA LEU A 221 -13.44 -3.59 13.21
C LEU A 221 -12.43 -4.27 12.28
N PHE A 222 -11.18 -4.41 12.71
CA PHE A 222 -10.09 -4.86 11.85
C PHE A 222 -9.76 -6.34 12.08
N GLU A 223 -9.84 -7.14 11.01
CA GLU A 223 -9.27 -8.49 10.98
C GLU A 223 -7.74 -8.42 11.04
N LYS A 224 -7.17 -7.46 10.32
CA LYS A 224 -5.72 -7.20 10.29
C LYS A 224 -5.44 -5.70 10.25
N LEU A 225 -4.62 -5.24 11.18
CA LEU A 225 -4.08 -3.89 11.17
C LEU A 225 -2.58 -3.97 10.98
N GLU A 226 -2.06 -3.40 9.89
CA GLU A 226 -0.63 -3.32 9.61
C GLU A 226 -0.16 -1.87 9.80
N ILE A 227 0.88 -1.68 10.61
CA ILE A 227 1.42 -0.37 10.96
C ILE A 227 2.95 -0.39 10.78
N GLY A 228 3.45 0.55 10.00
CA GLY A 228 4.88 0.78 9.79
C GLY A 228 5.57 1.42 11.01
N VAL A 229 6.79 1.91 10.80
CA VAL A 229 7.56 2.54 11.87
C VAL A 229 6.96 3.91 12.19
N LEU A 230 6.61 4.14 13.46
CA LEU A 230 6.08 5.42 13.93
C LEU A 230 7.12 6.25 14.69
N CYS A 231 6.87 7.56 14.78
CA CYS A 231 7.63 8.44 15.68
C CYS A 231 7.52 8.00 17.15
N ARG A 232 8.52 8.37 17.96
CA ARG A 232 8.61 8.01 19.39
C ARG A 232 7.34 8.35 20.20
N LYS A 233 6.62 9.42 19.86
CA LYS A 233 5.39 9.82 20.56
C LYS A 233 4.22 8.86 20.32
N LEU A 234 4.21 8.15 19.19
CA LEU A 234 3.13 7.24 18.79
C LEU A 234 3.57 5.78 18.82
N ALA A 235 4.87 5.48 18.93
CA ALA A 235 5.42 4.14 18.75
C ALA A 235 4.91 3.06 19.73
N LYS A 236 4.30 3.47 20.84
CA LYS A 236 3.67 2.54 21.81
C LYS A 236 2.20 2.27 21.53
N LEU A 237 1.51 3.19 20.85
CA LEU A 237 0.07 3.14 20.68
C LEU A 237 -0.40 1.90 19.89
N PRO A 238 0.28 1.42 18.84
CA PRO A 238 -0.18 0.25 18.09
C PRO A 238 -0.43 -1.00 18.96
N PHE A 239 0.29 -1.18 20.07
CA PHE A 239 0.10 -2.31 20.97
C PHE A 239 -1.24 -2.28 21.72
N THR A 240 -1.95 -1.15 21.75
CA THR A 240 -3.30 -1.03 22.30
C THR A 240 -4.38 -1.26 21.26
N ALA A 241 -4.02 -1.63 20.02
CA ALA A 241 -4.98 -1.88 18.95
C ALA A 241 -5.97 -2.99 19.32
N LYS A 242 -7.24 -2.76 19.00
CA LYS A 242 -8.31 -3.76 19.13
C LYS A 242 -8.57 -4.51 17.81
N SER A 243 -7.51 -4.94 17.14
CA SER A 243 -7.56 -5.77 15.94
C SER A 243 -7.40 -7.25 16.27
N LYS A 244 -7.89 -8.14 15.42
CA LYS A 244 -7.64 -9.58 15.57
C LYS A 244 -6.16 -9.92 15.36
N THR A 245 -5.54 -9.33 14.34
CA THR A 245 -4.10 -9.45 14.05
C THR A 245 -3.48 -8.07 13.93
N LEU A 246 -2.37 -7.83 14.63
CA LEU A 246 -1.52 -6.65 14.44
C LEU A 246 -0.24 -7.06 13.72
N VAL A 247 0.11 -6.37 12.63
CA VAL A 247 1.44 -6.41 12.03
C VAL A 247 2.11 -5.08 12.34
N TYR A 248 3.17 -5.08 13.13
CA TYR A 248 3.80 -3.85 13.57
C TYR A 248 5.32 -3.85 13.34
N GLN A 249 5.81 -2.70 12.88
CA GLN A 249 7.23 -2.46 12.66
C GLN A 249 7.77 -1.47 13.70
N VAL A 250 8.77 -1.90 14.47
CA VAL A 250 9.42 -1.10 15.51
C VAL A 250 10.85 -0.79 15.08
N SER A 251 11.33 0.42 15.37
CA SER A 251 12.71 0.84 15.15
C SER A 251 13.41 1.11 16.48
N SER A 252 14.68 0.68 16.63
CA SER A 252 15.47 1.02 17.84
C SER A 252 15.72 2.53 17.98
N LYS A 253 15.54 3.30 16.89
CA LYS A 253 15.57 4.77 16.93
C LYS A 253 14.35 5.39 17.62
N THR A 254 13.21 4.70 17.66
CA THR A 254 11.93 5.27 18.14
C THR A 254 11.39 4.58 19.39
N MET A 255 11.86 3.38 19.72
CA MET A 255 11.50 2.62 20.91
C MET A 255 12.74 2.16 21.66
N LYS A 256 12.71 2.22 22.99
CA LYS A 256 13.74 1.67 23.88
C LYS A 256 13.26 0.39 24.56
N PRO A 257 14.15 -0.48 25.08
CA PRO A 257 13.76 -1.65 25.85
C PRO A 257 12.76 -1.34 26.98
N SER A 258 13.01 -0.29 27.76
CA SER A 258 12.13 0.14 28.87
C SER A 258 10.75 0.64 28.45
N ASP A 259 10.55 0.94 27.16
CA ASP A 259 9.23 1.34 26.66
C ASP A 259 8.22 0.17 26.67
N PHE A 260 8.69 -1.09 26.77
CA PHE A 260 7.85 -2.28 26.85
C PHE A 260 7.30 -2.56 28.26
N ASP A 261 7.99 -2.12 29.32
CA ASP A 261 7.68 -2.48 30.71
C ASP A 261 6.23 -2.21 31.10
N ALA A 262 5.64 -1.13 30.58
CA ALA A 262 4.29 -0.68 30.89
C ALA A 262 3.23 -1.06 29.83
N LEU A 263 3.59 -1.79 28.76
CA LEU A 263 2.65 -2.09 27.68
C LEU A 263 1.68 -3.19 28.08
N ASP A 264 0.38 -2.95 27.96
CA ASP A 264 -0.66 -3.96 28.12
C ASP A 264 -1.09 -4.49 26.74
N ILE A 265 -0.43 -5.55 26.27
CA ILE A 265 -0.67 -6.09 24.92
C ILE A 265 -1.82 -7.10 25.02
N LYS A 266 -3.02 -6.69 24.62
CA LYS A 266 -4.23 -7.55 24.66
C LYS A 266 -4.43 -8.42 23.41
N LEU A 267 -3.56 -8.29 22.42
CA LEU A 267 -3.66 -8.94 21.12
C LEU A 267 -3.38 -10.44 21.22
N LYS A 268 -4.16 -11.23 20.50
CA LYS A 268 -3.97 -12.69 20.37
C LYS A 268 -2.99 -13.06 19.25
N SER A 269 -2.93 -12.27 18.17
CA SER A 269 -2.03 -12.50 17.05
C SER A 269 -1.21 -11.25 16.74
N LEU A 270 0.12 -11.40 16.73
CA LEU A 270 1.08 -10.31 16.52
C LEU A 270 2.20 -10.75 15.55
N GLU A 271 2.38 -9.98 14.48
CA GLU A 271 3.56 -10.06 13.62
C GLU A 271 4.46 -8.84 13.88
N GLN A 272 5.55 -9.05 14.61
CA GLN A 272 6.47 -7.99 15.02
C GLN A 272 7.75 -8.01 14.18
N THR A 273 8.05 -6.88 13.53
CA THR A 273 9.35 -6.66 12.86
C THR A 273 10.16 -5.62 13.62
N PHE A 274 11.42 -5.91 13.94
CA PHE A 274 12.36 -4.99 14.55
C PHE A 274 13.40 -4.51 13.53
N TYR A 275 13.51 -3.20 13.33
CA TYR A 275 14.60 -2.56 12.60
C TYR A 275 15.63 -2.01 13.58
N LEU A 276 16.83 -2.58 13.54
CA LEU A 276 17.86 -2.35 14.55
C LEU A 276 19.03 -1.59 13.93
N TYR A 277 19.51 -0.58 14.65
CA TYR A 277 20.57 0.34 14.23
C TYR A 277 21.77 0.37 15.17
N ASP A 278 21.78 -0.47 16.21
CA ASP A 278 22.75 -0.44 17.31
C ASP A 278 23.46 -1.80 17.42
N GLU A 279 24.69 -1.82 17.97
CA GLU A 279 25.44 -3.06 18.16
C GLU A 279 24.76 -4.01 19.15
N ASP A 280 24.07 -3.46 20.16
CA ASP A 280 23.28 -4.17 21.17
C ASP A 280 21.85 -4.46 20.69
N TRP A 281 21.75 -4.88 19.44
CA TRP A 281 20.51 -5.18 18.73
C TRP A 281 19.58 -6.14 19.50
N ALA A 282 20.11 -7.03 20.33
CA ALA A 282 19.31 -8.03 21.04
C ALA A 282 18.44 -7.45 22.19
N GLU A 283 18.80 -6.30 22.76
CA GLU A 283 18.09 -5.76 23.93
C GLU A 283 16.61 -5.49 23.64
N LEU A 284 16.32 -4.90 22.48
CA LEU A 284 14.96 -4.47 22.14
C LEU A 284 14.02 -5.66 21.88
N PRO A 285 14.38 -6.66 21.05
CA PRO A 285 13.57 -7.88 20.91
C PRO A 285 13.44 -8.66 22.22
N MET A 286 14.50 -8.76 23.04
CA MET A 286 14.41 -9.46 24.33
C MET A 286 13.43 -8.78 25.28
N ALA A 287 13.50 -7.46 25.43
CA ALA A 287 12.57 -6.72 26.31
C ALA A 287 11.11 -6.88 25.87
N PHE A 288 10.85 -6.88 24.57
CA PHE A 288 9.52 -7.21 24.04
C PHE A 288 9.09 -8.63 24.41
N LEU A 289 9.93 -9.65 24.16
CA LEU A 289 9.62 -11.04 24.47
C LEU A 289 9.40 -11.27 25.96
N ASP A 290 10.26 -10.70 26.81
CA ASP A 290 10.12 -10.76 28.26
C ASP A 290 8.83 -10.09 28.74
N ARG A 291 8.38 -9.01 28.07
CA ARG A 291 7.08 -8.40 28.38
C ARG A 291 5.90 -9.31 28.03
N THR A 292 6.00 -10.13 26.98
CA THR A 292 4.92 -11.06 26.60
C THR A 292 4.75 -12.25 27.55
N VAL A 293 5.78 -12.62 28.31
CA VAL A 293 5.73 -13.71 29.29
C VAL A 293 4.61 -13.54 30.33
N PRO A 294 4.54 -12.42 31.07
CA PRO A 294 3.47 -12.23 32.07
C PRO A 294 2.09 -11.90 31.50
N LEU A 295 1.96 -11.63 30.19
CA LEU A 295 0.67 -11.29 29.58
C LEU A 295 -0.18 -12.54 29.27
N GLY A 296 0.46 -13.64 28.88
CA GLY A 296 -0.16 -14.97 28.80
C GLY A 296 -1.32 -15.13 27.82
N ASN A 297 -1.54 -14.17 26.93
CA ASN A 297 -2.69 -14.09 26.03
C ASN A 297 -2.33 -14.12 24.54
N LEU A 298 -1.04 -14.26 24.20
CA LEU A 298 -0.56 -14.21 22.82
C LEU A 298 -0.57 -15.63 22.20
N GLU A 299 -1.57 -15.91 21.37
CA GLU A 299 -1.75 -17.21 20.71
C GLU A 299 -0.83 -17.40 19.49
N GLN A 300 -0.50 -16.32 18.78
CA GLN A 300 0.36 -16.35 17.59
C GLN A 300 1.37 -15.21 17.60
N LEU A 301 2.65 -15.54 17.45
CA LEU A 301 3.74 -14.59 17.29
C LEU A 301 4.56 -14.90 16.04
N THR A 302 4.64 -13.93 15.12
CA THR A 302 5.67 -13.92 14.07
C THR A 302 6.72 -12.88 14.44
N LEU A 303 7.98 -13.29 14.55
CA LEU A 303 9.08 -12.38 14.89
C LEU A 303 10.04 -12.24 13.71
N ARG A 304 10.32 -11.00 13.30
CA ARG A 304 11.33 -10.67 12.28
C ARG A 304 12.32 -9.66 12.85
N ILE A 305 13.61 -9.90 12.62
CA ILE A 305 14.68 -9.02 13.08
C ILE A 305 15.52 -8.61 11.86
N VAL A 306 15.58 -7.30 11.62
CA VAL A 306 16.27 -6.72 10.46
C VAL A 306 17.37 -5.79 10.97
N ASN A 307 18.63 -6.20 10.78
CA ASN A 307 19.78 -5.35 11.08
C ASN A 307 20.04 -4.39 9.91
N ARG A 308 19.75 -3.11 10.09
CA ARG A 308 19.93 -2.08 9.05
C ARG A 308 21.39 -1.65 8.89
N GLN A 309 22.27 -1.92 9.85
CA GLN A 309 23.71 -1.69 9.72
C GLN A 309 24.41 -2.73 8.84
N ARG A 310 23.71 -3.82 8.46
CA ARG A 310 24.26 -4.95 7.69
C ARG A 310 25.45 -5.65 8.37
N LEU A 311 25.60 -5.49 9.69
CA LEU A 311 26.57 -6.26 10.46
C LEU A 311 26.06 -7.69 10.69
N PRO A 312 26.96 -8.69 10.72
CA PRO A 312 26.57 -10.06 11.03
C PRO A 312 25.98 -10.16 12.44
N PHE A 313 24.94 -10.99 12.59
CA PHE A 313 24.39 -11.27 13.91
C PHE A 313 25.41 -12.05 14.75
N GLN A 314 25.76 -11.51 15.91
CA GLN A 314 26.60 -12.21 16.88
C GLN A 314 25.85 -13.45 17.41
N PHE A 315 26.47 -14.62 17.27
CA PHE A 315 25.83 -15.89 17.65
C PHE A 315 25.36 -15.92 19.11
N SER A 316 26.16 -15.38 20.04
CA SER A 316 25.80 -15.26 21.45
C SER A 316 24.48 -14.50 21.65
N LYS A 317 24.32 -13.34 21.00
CA LYS A 317 23.10 -12.54 21.05
C LYS A 317 21.89 -13.24 20.45
N VAL A 318 22.09 -14.00 19.36
CA VAL A 318 21.02 -14.85 18.78
C VAL A 318 20.54 -15.89 19.77
N VAL A 319 21.45 -16.54 20.49
CA VAL A 319 21.12 -17.52 21.53
C VAL A 319 20.28 -16.87 22.64
N ASP A 320 20.60 -15.64 23.05
CA ASP A 320 19.85 -14.95 24.10
C ASP A 320 18.43 -14.56 23.67
N VAL A 321 18.25 -14.07 22.43
CA VAL A 321 16.91 -13.83 21.86
C VAL A 321 16.13 -15.14 21.74
N ALA A 322 16.77 -16.23 21.29
CA ALA A 322 16.11 -17.54 21.17
C ALA A 322 15.64 -18.07 22.54
N ARG A 323 16.43 -17.87 23.60
CA ARG A 323 16.01 -18.21 24.98
C ARG A 323 14.83 -17.37 25.43
N ALA A 324 14.83 -16.07 25.18
CA ALA A 324 13.71 -15.19 25.49
C ALA A 324 12.44 -15.61 24.74
N LEU A 325 12.56 -15.97 23.47
CA LEU A 325 11.45 -16.49 22.66
C LEU A 325 10.91 -17.81 23.23
N CYS A 326 11.79 -18.73 23.63
CA CYS A 326 11.37 -19.97 24.28
C CYS A 326 10.56 -19.67 25.55
N ARG A 327 11.01 -18.74 26.41
CA ARG A 327 10.25 -18.36 27.62
C ARG A 327 8.87 -17.81 27.26
N ALA A 328 8.79 -16.93 26.27
CA ALA A 328 7.52 -16.37 25.79
C ALA A 328 6.56 -17.46 25.31
N ILE A 329 7.05 -18.43 24.52
CA ILE A 329 6.25 -19.58 24.04
C ILE A 329 5.72 -20.41 25.21
N HIS A 330 6.56 -20.76 26.19
CA HIS A 330 6.13 -21.58 27.32
C HIS A 330 5.11 -20.87 28.22
N ALA A 331 5.18 -19.53 28.31
CA ALA A 331 4.26 -18.73 29.11
C ALA A 331 2.91 -18.45 28.43
N ASN A 332 2.80 -18.71 27.11
CA ASN A 332 1.59 -18.52 26.33
C ASN A 332 1.16 -19.87 25.69
N PRO A 333 0.72 -20.86 26.49
CA PRO A 333 0.23 -22.12 25.95
C PRO A 333 -1.07 -21.91 25.16
N THR A 334 -1.15 -22.53 23.98
CA THR A 334 -2.29 -22.49 23.06
C THR A 334 -3.57 -23.07 23.61
#